data_AF-A0AAV7JUS8-F1
#
_entry.id   AF-A0AAV7JUS8-F1
#
_cell.length_a   1.000
_cell.length_b   1.000
_cell.length_c   1.000
_cell.angle_alpha   90.00
_cell.angle_beta   90.00
_cell.angle_gamma   90.00
#
_symmetry.space_group_name_H-M   'P 1'
#
loop_
_entity.id
_entity.type
_entity.pdbx_description
1 polymer ?
#
loop_
_entity_poly.entity_id
_entity_poly.type
_entity_poly.pdbx_seq_one_letter_code
_entity_poly.pdbx_strand_id
1 'polypeptide(L)'
;MKQFIKALDKYRHCFKYIRNYFPEISEEKKKAGIFECPQIRKLLRGNSFKDSMNQEEKRAWQAFSNVVSNFLGNKKASNYKELVTEFVDSSHALGCNMSSLKFII
;
A
#
# COMPACT_ATOMS: atom_id res chain seq x y z
N MET A 1 -1.48 -2.70 -3.56
CA MET A 1 -1.82 -1.26 -3.57
C MET A 1 -3.32 -0.98 -3.64
N LYS A 2 -4.04 -1.42 -4.69
CA LYS A 2 -5.47 -1.13 -4.86
C LYS A 2 -6.33 -1.44 -3.62
N GLN A 3 -6.20 -2.65 -3.09
CA GLN A 3 -6.98 -3.07 -1.91
C GLN A 3 -6.60 -2.30 -0.64
N PHE A 4 -5.30 -2.05 -0.44
CA PHE A 4 -4.82 -1.21 0.66
C PHE A 4 -5.48 0.17 0.65
N ILE A 5 -5.46 0.87 -0.50
CA ILE A 5 -6.10 2.19 -0.62
C ILE A 5 -7.61 2.12 -0.41
N LYS A 6 -8.26 1.05 -0.85
CA LYS A 6 -9.69 0.84 -0.60
C LYS A 6 -10.01 0.69 0.88
N ALA A 7 -9.15 0.01 1.64
CA ALA A 7 -9.31 -0.19 3.07
C ALA A 7 -8.97 1.05 3.93
N LEU A 8 -8.17 1.99 3.41
CA LEU A 8 -7.90 3.24 4.12
C LEU A 8 -9.20 4.00 4.43
N ASP A 9 -9.25 4.61 5.61
CA ASP A 9 -10.33 5.50 5.99
C ASP A 9 -10.30 6.78 5.11
N LYS A 10 -11.41 7.03 4.39
CA LYS A 10 -11.51 8.11 3.40
C LYS A 10 -11.59 9.51 4.01
N TYR A 11 -11.80 9.60 5.32
CA TYR A 11 -11.91 10.85 6.07
C TYR A 11 -10.66 11.13 6.91
N ARG A 12 -9.73 10.17 7.02
CA ARG A 12 -8.49 10.33 7.78
C ARG A 12 -7.36 11.01 7.01
N HIS A 13 -6.36 11.41 7.78
CA HIS A 13 -5.16 12.11 7.30
C HIS A 13 -4.45 11.40 6.16
N CYS A 14 -4.35 10.07 6.20
CA CYS A 14 -3.70 9.28 5.14
C CYS A 14 -4.39 9.45 3.77
N PHE A 15 -5.71 9.34 3.71
CA PHE A 15 -6.43 9.54 2.44
C PHE A 15 -6.44 11.01 2.01
N LYS A 16 -6.52 11.95 2.98
CA LYS A 16 -6.38 13.39 2.70
C LYS A 16 -5.00 13.72 2.10
N TYR A 17 -3.93 13.08 2.57
CA TYR A 17 -2.60 13.22 1.98
C TYR A 17 -2.61 12.79 0.51
N ILE A 18 -3.18 11.63 0.19
CA ILE A 18 -3.28 11.13 -1.19
C ILE A 18 -4.04 12.10 -2.10
N ARG A 19 -5.15 12.68 -1.60
CA ARG A 19 -5.93 13.68 -2.35
C ARG A 19 -5.08 14.88 -2.76
N ASN A 20 -4.31 15.41 -1.81
CA ASN A 20 -3.49 16.60 -1.99
C ASN A 20 -2.19 16.32 -2.76
N TYR A 21 -1.61 15.14 -2.59
CA TYR A 21 -0.34 14.75 -3.20
C TYR A 21 -0.49 14.41 -4.70
N PHE A 22 -1.68 14.01 -5.12
CA PHE A 22 -2.00 13.72 -6.52
C PHE A 22 -3.21 14.54 -7.00
N PRO A 23 -3.09 15.88 -7.12
CA PRO A 23 -4.19 16.72 -7.59
C PRO A 23 -4.65 16.36 -9.01
N GLU A 24 -3.76 15.76 -9.82
CA GLU A 24 -4.02 15.34 -11.20
C GLU A 24 -4.87 14.07 -11.32
N ILE A 25 -5.02 13.29 -10.24
CA ILE A 25 -5.81 12.05 -10.23
C ILE A 25 -7.22 12.36 -9.74
N SER A 26 -8.23 11.86 -10.48
CA SER A 26 -9.63 12.01 -10.08
C SER A 26 -9.94 11.33 -8.74
N GLU A 27 -10.93 11.86 -8.02
CA GLU A 27 -11.33 11.32 -6.71
C GLU A 27 -11.83 9.88 -6.80
N GLU A 28 -12.46 9.50 -7.90
CA GLU A 28 -12.94 8.14 -8.15
C GLU A 28 -11.76 7.17 -8.28
N LYS A 29 -10.72 7.55 -9.03
CA LYS A 29 -9.50 6.75 -9.18
C LYS A 29 -8.76 6.62 -7.84
N LYS A 30 -8.65 7.71 -7.08
CA LYS A 30 -8.07 7.70 -5.71
C LYS A 30 -8.85 6.75 -4.78
N LYS A 31 -10.18 6.88 -4.71
CA LYS A 31 -11.05 6.02 -3.88
C LYS A 31 -10.99 4.56 -4.31
N ALA A 32 -10.91 4.30 -5.62
CA ALA A 32 -10.82 2.97 -6.18
C ALA A 32 -9.43 2.32 -6.02
N GLY A 33 -8.41 3.08 -5.57
CA GLY A 33 -7.05 2.62 -5.43
C GLY A 33 -6.32 2.42 -6.77
N ILE A 34 -6.75 3.13 -7.81
CA ILE A 34 -6.19 3.04 -9.15
C ILE A 34 -5.03 4.04 -9.27
N PHE A 35 -3.82 3.51 -9.20
CA PHE A 35 -2.57 4.27 -9.34
C PHE A 35 -1.67 3.56 -10.33
N GLU A 36 -0.93 4.34 -11.10
CA GLU A 36 0.10 3.85 -12.01
C GLU A 36 1.40 3.56 -11.26
N CYS A 37 2.26 2.71 -11.82
CA CYS A 37 3.54 2.35 -11.21
C CYS A 37 4.40 3.56 -10.79
N PRO A 38 4.52 4.66 -11.59
CA PRO A 38 5.24 5.86 -11.14
C PRO A 38 4.63 6.51 -9.89
N GLN A 39 3.30 6.56 -9.78
CA GLN A 39 2.60 7.15 -8.63
C GLN A 39 2.80 6.30 -7.37
N ILE A 40 2.73 4.97 -7.49
CA ILE A 40 3.02 4.04 -6.39
C ILE A 40 4.47 4.21 -5.92
N ARG A 41 5.42 4.33 -6.85
CA ARG A 41 6.83 4.58 -6.52
C ARG A 41 7.05 5.92 -5.79
N LYS A 42 6.30 6.98 -6.15
CA LYS A 42 6.35 8.25 -5.42
C LYS A 42 5.88 8.08 -3.97
N LEU A 43 4.77 7.37 -3.74
CA LEU A 43 4.28 7.08 -2.39
C LEU A 43 5.29 6.25 -1.56
N LEU A 44 5.92 5.24 -2.18
CA LEU A 44 6.92 4.39 -1.50
C LEU A 44 8.18 5.15 -1.08
N ARG A 45 8.56 6.22 -1.80
CA ARG A 45 9.73 7.04 -1.48
C ARG A 45 9.44 8.13 -0.43
N GLY A 46 8.18 8.53 -0.27
CA GLY A 46 7.81 9.64 0.60
C GLY A 46 7.62 9.22 2.05
N ASN A 47 8.52 9.66 2.95
CA ASN A 47 8.36 9.46 4.39
C ASN A 47 7.09 10.16 4.93
N SER A 48 6.75 11.32 4.39
CA SER A 48 5.57 12.10 4.79
C SER A 48 4.24 11.34 4.61
N PHE A 49 4.18 10.42 3.63
CA PHE A 49 3.01 9.57 3.47
C PHE A 49 2.87 8.58 4.63
N LYS A 50 3.98 7.97 5.06
CA LYS A 50 4.03 7.06 6.21
C LYS A 50 3.70 7.77 7.52
N ASP A 51 4.04 9.05 7.65
CA ASP A 51 3.76 9.85 8.85
C ASP A 51 2.28 10.25 8.94
N SER A 52 1.54 10.21 7.83
CA SER A 52 0.09 10.46 7.80
C SER A 52 -0.76 9.25 8.24
N MET A 53 -0.13 8.10 8.49
CA MET A 53 -0.77 6.83 8.80
C MET A 53 -0.89 6.59 10.30
N ASN A 54 -1.97 5.94 10.72
CA ASN A 54 -2.07 5.34 12.05
C ASN A 54 -1.21 4.06 12.15
N GLN A 55 -1.16 3.45 13.34
CA GLN A 55 -0.30 2.29 13.60
C GLN A 55 -0.61 1.07 12.71
N GLU A 56 -1.88 0.76 12.47
CA GLU A 56 -2.31 -0.38 11.64
C GLU A 56 -2.01 -0.13 10.17
N GLU A 57 -2.34 1.07 9.67
CA GLU A 57 -2.05 1.52 8.30
C GLU A 57 -0.53 1.48 8.04
N LYS A 58 0.26 1.96 9.01
CA LYS A 58 1.72 2.01 8.93
C LYS A 58 2.33 0.60 8.91
N ARG A 59 1.80 -0.34 9.71
CA ARG A 59 2.24 -1.74 9.71
C ARG A 59 2.02 -2.38 8.35
N ALA A 60 0.81 -2.30 7.79
CA ALA A 60 0.52 -2.87 6.49
C ALA A 60 1.28 -2.17 5.35
N TRP A 61 1.48 -0.85 5.44
CA TRP A 61 2.31 -0.11 4.48
C TRP A 61 3.78 -0.54 4.52
N GLN A 62 4.35 -0.76 5.71
CA GLN A 62 5.71 -1.28 5.85
C GLN A 62 5.84 -2.68 5.26
N ALA A 63 4.89 -3.57 5.55
CA ALA A 63 4.88 -4.91 4.97
C ALA A 63 4.77 -4.87 3.44
N PHE A 64 3.91 -4.01 2.90
CA PHE A 64 3.81 -3.76 1.46
C PHE A 64 5.14 -3.26 0.86
N SER A 65 5.76 -2.26 1.49
CA SER A 65 7.02 -1.69 1.04
C SER A 65 8.15 -2.73 1.04
N ASN A 66 8.16 -3.60 2.05
CA ASN A 66 9.13 -4.70 2.14
C ASN A 66 8.93 -5.72 1.01
N VAL A 67 7.69 -6.11 0.69
CA VAL A 67 7.39 -6.99 -0.46
C VAL A 67 7.81 -6.34 -1.77
N VAL A 68 7.50 -5.05 -1.98
CA VAL A 68 7.90 -4.34 -3.21
C VAL A 68 9.43 -4.29 -3.34
N SER A 69 10.15 -4.02 -2.26
CA SER A 69 11.60 -3.82 -2.29
C SER A 69 12.41 -5.11 -2.36
N ASN A 70 11.90 -6.19 -1.76
CA ASN A 70 12.64 -7.45 -1.56
C ASN A 70 12.08 -8.63 -2.34
N PHE A 71 10.97 -8.47 -3.06
CA PHE A 71 10.39 -9.52 -3.89
C PHE A 71 10.09 -9.05 -5.31
N LEU A 72 9.44 -7.89 -5.47
CA LEU A 72 9.05 -7.36 -6.80
C LEU A 72 10.11 -6.45 -7.44
N GLY A 73 11.17 -6.11 -6.71
CA GLY A 73 12.30 -5.33 -7.21
C GLY A 73 13.36 -6.20 -7.90
N ASN A 74 14.56 -5.63 -8.09
CA ASN A 74 15.71 -6.34 -8.65
C ASN A 74 16.35 -7.34 -7.66
N LYS A 75 15.78 -7.50 -6.48
CA LYS A 75 16.26 -8.37 -5.41
C LYS A 75 15.12 -9.28 -4.99
N LYS A 76 15.43 -10.57 -4.87
CA LYS A 76 14.57 -11.58 -4.26
C LYS A 76 15.24 -12.04 -2.98
N ALA A 77 14.75 -11.60 -1.84
CA ALA A 77 15.27 -12.02 -0.54
C ALA A 77 14.94 -13.50 -0.29
N SER A 78 15.82 -14.21 0.41
CA SER A 78 15.61 -15.61 0.79
C SER A 78 14.34 -15.80 1.62
N ASN A 79 13.99 -14.80 2.42
CA ASN A 79 12.82 -14.78 3.28
C ASN A 79 11.55 -14.16 2.64
N TYR A 80 11.48 -14.08 1.31
CA TYR A 80 10.34 -13.44 0.64
C TYR A 80 8.97 -14.03 1.04
N LYS A 81 8.91 -15.33 1.35
CA LYS A 81 7.67 -15.99 1.81
C LYS A 81 7.15 -15.36 3.10
N GLU A 82 8.03 -15.13 4.07
CA GLU A 82 7.69 -14.49 5.35
C GLU A 82 7.22 -13.04 5.14
N LEU A 83 7.88 -12.31 4.24
CA LEU A 83 7.48 -10.94 3.90
C LEU A 83 6.08 -10.89 3.28
N VAL A 84 5.75 -11.85 2.41
CA VAL A 84 4.42 -11.98 1.81
C VAL A 84 3.38 -12.35 2.87
N THR A 85 3.69 -13.28 3.77
CA THR A 85 2.79 -13.65 4.88
C THR A 85 2.47 -12.46 5.78
N GLU A 86 3.48 -11.73 6.27
CA GLU A 86 3.26 -10.53 7.10
C GLU A 86 2.43 -9.47 6.37
N PHE A 87 2.63 -9.30 5.05
CA PHE A 87 1.82 -8.38 4.27
C PHE A 87 0.36 -8.83 4.16
N VAL A 88 0.10 -10.12 3.97
CA VAL A 88 -1.27 -10.66 3.94
C VAL A 88 -1.95 -10.48 5.30
N ASP A 89 -1.27 -10.81 6.40
CA ASP A 89 -1.82 -10.74 7.75
C ASP A 89 -2.14 -9.29 8.15
N SER A 90 -1.19 -8.38 7.94
CA SER A 90 -1.39 -6.95 8.21
C SER A 90 -2.47 -6.32 7.31
N SER A 91 -2.63 -6.82 6.08
CA SER A 91 -3.70 -6.38 5.19
C SER A 91 -5.07 -6.89 5.64
N HIS A 92 -5.18 -8.14 6.09
CA HIS A 92 -6.40 -8.69 6.66
C HIS A 92 -6.83 -7.92 7.93
N ALA A 93 -5.88 -7.55 8.78
CA ALA A 93 -6.16 -6.72 9.96
C ALA A 93 -6.77 -5.36 9.61
N LEU A 94 -6.38 -4.77 8.47
CA LEU A 94 -6.99 -3.55 7.92
C LEU A 94 -8.35 -3.77 7.23
N GLY A 95 -8.87 -4.99 7.19
CA GLY A 95 -10.10 -5.32 6.46
C GLY A 95 -9.90 -5.39 4.94
N CYS A 96 -8.66 -5.46 4.44
CA CYS A 96 -8.42 -5.73 3.03
C CYS A 96 -8.75 -7.19 2.73
N ASN A 97 -9.80 -7.46 1.94
CA ASN A 97 -10.02 -8.80 1.43
C ASN A 97 -9.00 -9.12 0.32
N MET A 98 -7.97 -9.90 0.67
CA MET A 98 -6.82 -10.21 -0.19
C MET A 98 -7.02 -11.48 -1.04
N SER A 99 -8.26 -11.94 -1.24
CA SER A 99 -8.61 -13.07 -2.12
C SER A 99 -8.19 -12.90 -3.59
N SER A 100 -7.76 -11.70 -4.00
CA SER A 100 -7.26 -11.37 -5.34
C SER A 100 -5.74 -11.49 -5.51
N LEU A 101 -4.99 -11.95 -4.49
CA LEU A 101 -3.54 -12.09 -4.54
C LEU A 101 -3.01 -13.32 -5.30
N LYS A 102 -3.75 -13.87 -6.27
CA LYS A 102 -3.26 -14.96 -7.13
C LYS A 102 -2.07 -14.59 -8.04
N PHE A 103 -1.58 -13.35 -7.96
CA PHE A 103 -0.54 -12.82 -8.84
C PHE A 103 0.79 -12.48 -8.14
N ILE A 104 0.95 -12.80 -6.85
CA ILE A 104 2.19 -12.55 -6.10
C ILE A 104 2.89 -13.85 -5.64
N ILE A 105 2.26 -15.02 -5.84
CA ILE A 105 2.87 -16.34 -5.69
C ILE A 105 2.98 -16.94 -7.09
#